data_AF-A0A813JTQ6-F1
#
_entry.id   AF-A0A813JTQ6-F1
#
_cell.length_a   1.000
_cell.length_b   1.000
_cell.length_c   1.000
_cell.angle_alpha   90.00
_cell.angle_beta   90.00
_cell.angle_gamma   90.00
#
_symmetry.space_group_name_H-M   'P 1'
#
loop_
_entity.id
_entity.type
_entity.pdbx_description
1 polymer ?
#
loop_
_entity_poly.entity_id
_entity_poly.type
_entity_poly.pdbx_seq_one_letter_code
_entity_poly.pdbx_strand_id
1 'polypeptide(L)'
;MNSLSEPLAGGYDEEFSIKDATMEVRRGFVRKVYGILCAQLLLTVVVAGCICRMDKTVLIANQWMMGVSLVVTFGTLIAMACCRDFARKFPANYLLLFAFTAAEGVAIGFLSAQYTSASILWAVGLTGIIFLWMTAYAFTTKTDFTGYGPYLFAALSGMCTIGLGIFVMQMFGME
;
A
#
# COMPACT_ATOMS: atom_id res chain seq x y z
N MET A 1 5.63 -61.50 12.25
CA MET A 1 6.07 -60.57 11.21
C MET A 1 4.84 -60.07 10.46
N ASN A 2 4.29 -58.95 10.89
CA ASN A 2 3.50 -58.03 10.06
C ASN A 2 3.46 -56.71 10.85
N SER A 3 4.62 -56.08 10.86
CA SER A 3 4.85 -54.74 11.37
C SER A 3 4.39 -53.72 10.32
N LEU A 4 3.78 -52.64 10.84
CA LEU A 4 3.60 -51.30 10.25
C LEU A 4 2.16 -50.94 9.86
N SER A 5 1.39 -50.70 10.93
CA SER A 5 0.52 -49.54 11.03
C SER A 5 1.29 -48.24 10.78
N GLU A 6 1.08 -47.61 9.63
CA GLU A 6 1.23 -46.16 9.48
C GLU A 6 0.02 -45.64 8.71
N PRO A 7 -0.86 -44.82 9.31
CA PRO A 7 -1.73 -43.96 8.52
C PRO A 7 -0.80 -42.98 7.81
N LEU A 8 -0.89 -42.86 6.49
CA LEU A 8 -0.21 -41.81 5.74
C LEU A 8 -0.80 -40.46 6.16
N ALA A 9 -0.27 -39.94 7.26
CA ALA A 9 -0.24 -38.54 7.63
C ALA A 9 0.67 -37.82 6.63
N GLY A 10 0.20 -37.70 5.39
CA GLY A 10 0.86 -36.94 4.34
C GLY A 10 0.23 -35.55 4.23
N GLY A 11 0.70 -34.64 5.10
CA GLY A 11 0.72 -33.19 4.89
C GLY A 11 -0.56 -32.52 4.39
N TYR A 12 -1.43 -32.12 5.31
CA TYR A 12 -2.27 -30.94 5.06
C TYR A 12 -1.31 -29.74 5.21
N ASP A 13 -1.42 -28.77 4.30
CA ASP A 13 -0.62 -27.53 4.20
C ASP A 13 0.54 -27.54 3.17
N GLU A 14 0.37 -28.18 2.00
CA GLU A 14 1.00 -27.61 0.79
C GLU A 14 0.41 -26.21 0.59
N GLU A 15 1.21 -25.17 0.86
CA GLU A 15 0.89 -23.79 0.56
C GLU A 15 0.56 -23.70 -0.93
N PHE A 16 -0.75 -23.73 -1.26
CA PHE A 16 -1.25 -23.69 -2.63
C PHE A 16 -0.69 -22.46 -3.33
N SER A 17 0.39 -22.67 -4.07
CA SER A 17 1.09 -21.62 -4.78
C SER A 17 0.19 -21.19 -5.93
N ILE A 18 -0.12 -19.89 -5.99
CA ILE A 18 -0.88 -19.29 -7.10
C ILE A 18 -0.23 -19.60 -8.47
N LYS A 19 1.07 -19.98 -8.48
CA LYS A 19 1.79 -20.40 -9.69
C LYS A 19 1.25 -21.73 -10.25
N ASP A 20 0.76 -22.62 -9.41
CA ASP A 20 0.22 -23.96 -9.77
C ASP A 20 -1.31 -23.96 -9.92
N ALA A 21 -1.96 -22.84 -9.64
CA ALA A 21 -3.41 -22.66 -9.74
C ALA A 21 -3.90 -22.64 -11.20
N THR A 22 -5.10 -23.17 -11.44
CA THR A 22 -5.79 -23.06 -12.74
C THR A 22 -5.89 -21.59 -13.19
N MET A 23 -5.79 -21.34 -14.50
CA MET A 23 -5.83 -19.98 -15.07
C MET A 23 -7.05 -19.17 -14.60
N GLU A 24 -8.19 -19.82 -14.35
CA GLU A 24 -9.40 -19.19 -13.84
C GLU A 24 -9.23 -18.66 -12.40
N VAL A 25 -8.61 -19.44 -11.50
CA VAL A 25 -8.34 -19.06 -10.11
C VAL A 25 -7.39 -17.86 -10.07
N ARG A 26 -6.33 -17.88 -10.90
CA ARG A 26 -5.36 -16.79 -10.99
C ARG A 26 -5.99 -15.49 -11.49
N ARG A 27 -6.84 -15.56 -12.52
CA ARG A 27 -7.60 -14.39 -13.03
C ARG A 27 -8.60 -13.87 -12.00
N GLY A 28 -9.25 -14.76 -11.25
CA GLY A 28 -10.14 -14.39 -10.15
C GLY A 28 -9.43 -13.63 -9.03
N PHE A 29 -8.23 -14.09 -8.64
CA PHE A 29 -7.40 -13.40 -7.66
C PHE A 29 -6.98 -12.00 -8.14
N VAL A 30 -6.47 -11.89 -9.36
CA VAL A 30 -6.06 -10.61 -9.96
C VAL A 30 -7.24 -9.63 -10.01
N ARG A 31 -8.42 -10.07 -10.45
CA ARG A 31 -9.62 -9.21 -10.51
C ARG A 31 -10.01 -8.70 -9.12
N LYS A 32 -9.91 -9.52 -8.08
CA LYS A 32 -10.19 -9.10 -6.70
C LYS A 32 -9.20 -8.05 -6.23
N VAL A 33 -7.90 -8.27 -6.42
CA VAL A 33 -6.85 -7.34 -5.97
C VAL A 33 -6.99 -6.00 -6.68
N TYR A 34 -7.09 -5.98 -8.01
CA TYR A 34 -7.29 -4.74 -8.76
C TYR A 34 -8.62 -4.05 -8.43
N GLY A 35 -9.68 -4.81 -8.16
CA GLY A 35 -10.95 -4.26 -7.69
C GLY A 35 -10.82 -3.51 -6.35
N ILE A 36 -10.11 -4.11 -5.39
CA ILE A 36 -9.83 -3.47 -4.09
C ILE A 36 -8.98 -2.21 -4.29
N LEU A 37 -7.91 -2.29 -5.08
CA LEU A 37 -7.03 -1.14 -5.35
C LEU A 37 -7.79 0.03 -6.00
N CYS A 38 -8.63 -0.23 -7.00
CA CYS A 38 -9.47 0.79 -7.61
C CYS A 38 -10.42 1.42 -6.59
N ALA A 39 -11.05 0.62 -5.73
CA ALA A 39 -11.92 1.12 -4.67
C ALA A 39 -11.15 1.99 -3.66
N GLN A 40 -9.92 1.60 -3.31
CA GLN A 40 -9.06 2.37 -2.42
C GLN A 40 -8.66 3.72 -3.02
N LEU A 41 -8.26 3.75 -4.30
CA LEU A 41 -7.95 5.00 -5.02
C LEU A 41 -9.17 5.92 -5.15
N LEU A 42 -10.36 5.36 -5.40
CA LEU A 42 -11.59 6.16 -5.42
C LEU A 42 -11.89 6.76 -4.04
N LEU A 43 -11.71 5.98 -2.97
CA LEU A 43 -11.90 6.46 -1.60
C LEU A 43 -10.95 7.60 -1.28
N THR A 44 -9.65 7.49 -1.62
CA THR A 44 -8.70 8.57 -1.36
C THR A 44 -9.04 9.83 -2.13
N VAL A 45 -9.44 9.72 -3.41
CA VAL A 45 -9.87 10.88 -4.22
C VAL A 45 -11.11 11.55 -3.63
N VAL A 46 -12.10 10.78 -3.18
CA VAL A 46 -13.31 11.31 -2.56
C VAL A 46 -12.97 12.05 -1.26
N VAL A 47 -12.21 11.41 -0.36
CA VAL A 47 -11.83 12.01 0.93
C VAL A 47 -10.97 13.27 0.72
N ALA A 48 -9.95 13.18 -0.13
CA ALA A 48 -9.09 14.31 -0.44
C ALA A 48 -9.87 15.45 -1.11
N GLY A 49 -10.77 15.13 -2.04
CA GLY A 49 -11.66 16.09 -2.68
C GLY A 49 -12.59 16.80 -1.70
N CYS A 50 -13.13 16.10 -0.70
CA CYS A 50 -13.91 16.70 0.37
C CYS A 50 -13.08 17.71 1.19
N ILE A 51 -11.85 17.33 1.56
CA ILE A 51 -10.95 18.18 2.35
C ILE A 51 -10.53 19.42 1.56
N CYS A 52 -10.20 19.29 0.26
CA CYS A 52 -9.85 20.41 -0.60
C CYS A 52 -10.97 21.45 -0.78
N ARG A 53 -12.22 21.11 -0.48
CA ARG A 53 -13.35 22.04 -0.52
C ARG A 53 -13.55 22.80 0.79
N MET A 54 -12.87 22.41 1.87
CA MET A 54 -12.96 23.09 3.14
C MET A 54 -12.16 24.41 3.12
N ASP A 55 -12.61 25.39 3.89
CA ASP A 55 -11.90 26.65 4.03
C ASP A 55 -10.53 26.45 4.70
N LYS A 56 -9.54 27.19 4.21
CA LYS A 56 -8.16 27.13 4.71
C LYS A 56 -8.05 27.44 6.20
N THR A 57 -8.92 28.30 6.74
CA THR A 57 -8.97 28.63 8.17
C THR A 57 -9.36 27.43 9.02
N VAL A 58 -10.34 26.65 8.58
CA VAL A 58 -10.77 25.39 9.22
C VAL A 58 -9.67 24.34 9.11
N LEU A 59 -8.97 24.32 7.98
CA LEU A 59 -7.87 23.40 7.74
C LEU A 59 -6.66 23.67 8.64
N ILE A 60 -6.33 24.95 8.87
CA ILE A 60 -5.26 25.36 9.79
C ILE A 60 -5.66 25.07 11.25
N ALA A 61 -6.93 25.31 11.61
CA ALA A 61 -7.43 24.99 12.95
C ALA A 61 -7.39 23.47 13.25
N ASN A 62 -7.57 22.64 12.23
CA ASN A 62 -7.61 21.18 12.35
C ASN A 62 -6.34 20.48 11.86
N GLN A 63 -5.18 21.13 11.87
CA GLN A 63 -3.90 20.53 11.48
C GLN A 63 -3.54 19.26 12.28
N TRP A 64 -4.05 19.12 13.50
CA TRP A 64 -3.88 17.91 14.31
C TRP A 64 -4.40 16.65 13.59
N MET A 65 -5.42 16.77 12.72
CA MET A 65 -5.94 15.66 11.94
C MET A 65 -4.90 15.09 10.98
N MET A 66 -4.00 15.92 10.44
CA MET A 66 -2.88 15.47 9.62
C MET A 66 -1.86 14.67 10.44
N GLY A 67 -1.59 15.07 11.68
CA GLY A 67 -0.71 14.31 12.58
C GLY A 67 -1.31 12.94 12.93
N VAL A 68 -2.60 12.91 13.26
CA VAL A 68 -3.32 11.66 13.55
C VAL A 68 -3.37 10.74 12.34
N SER A 69 -3.65 11.27 11.14
CA SER A 69 -3.69 10.44 9.94
C SER A 69 -2.34 9.80 9.64
N LEU A 70 -1.22 10.52 9.80
CA LEU A 70 0.12 9.96 9.65
C LEU A 70 0.40 8.84 10.67
N VAL A 71 0.06 9.04 11.95
CA VAL A 71 0.23 8.00 12.98
C VAL A 71 -0.57 6.75 12.63
N VAL A 72 -1.80 6.90 12.13
CA VAL A 72 -2.64 5.77 11.71
C VAL A 72 -2.06 5.09 10.47
N THR A 73 -1.60 5.84 9.47
CA THR A 73 -0.94 5.29 8.26
C THR A 73 0.29 4.46 8.65
N PHE A 74 1.20 5.01 9.45
CA PHE A 74 2.40 4.27 9.86
C PHE A 74 2.07 3.10 10.79
N GLY A 75 1.12 3.27 11.72
CA GLY A 75 0.68 2.20 12.61
C GLY A 75 0.07 1.01 11.85
N THR A 76 -0.77 1.29 10.86
CA THR A 76 -1.35 0.24 9.99
C THR A 76 -0.31 -0.41 9.08
N LEU A 77 0.65 0.35 8.55
CA LEU A 77 1.79 -0.20 7.80
C LEU A 77 2.64 -1.15 8.65
N ILE A 78 3.00 -0.74 9.87
CA ILE A 78 3.77 -1.57 10.80
C ILE A 78 2.97 -2.82 11.17
N ALA A 79 1.67 -2.71 11.45
CA ALA A 79 0.82 -3.85 11.74
C ALA A 79 0.77 -4.85 10.56
N MET A 80 0.65 -4.37 9.32
CA MET A 80 0.67 -5.24 8.14
C MET A 80 2.04 -5.90 7.89
N ALA A 81 3.13 -5.19 8.20
CA ALA A 81 4.49 -5.69 8.00
C ALA A 81 4.91 -6.71 9.08
N CYS A 82 4.66 -6.39 10.35
CA CYS A 82 5.08 -7.20 11.51
C CYS A 82 4.09 -8.32 11.83
N CYS A 83 2.79 -8.12 11.60
CA CYS A 83 1.73 -9.07 11.93
C CYS A 83 1.08 -9.64 10.66
N ARG A 84 1.89 -10.28 9.82
CA ARG A 84 1.44 -10.85 8.53
C ARG A 84 0.28 -11.83 8.66
N ASP A 85 0.28 -12.66 9.70
CA ASP A 85 -0.78 -13.64 9.93
C ASP A 85 -2.11 -12.98 10.27
N PHE A 86 -2.09 -11.85 10.97
CA PHE A 86 -3.29 -11.07 11.26
C PHE A 86 -3.77 -10.32 10.01
N ALA A 87 -2.84 -9.70 9.27
CA ALA A 87 -3.14 -8.96 8.06
C ALA A 87 -3.66 -9.83 6.90
N ARG A 88 -3.37 -11.13 6.90
CA ARG A 88 -3.86 -12.08 5.87
C ARG A 88 -5.20 -12.72 6.21
N LYS A 89 -5.67 -12.62 7.47
CA LYS A 89 -6.91 -13.25 7.92
C LYS A 89 -8.13 -12.39 7.57
N PHE A 90 -9.17 -13.04 7.06
CA PHE A 90 -10.48 -12.42 6.91
C PHE A 90 -11.18 -12.34 8.28
N PRO A 91 -11.86 -11.24 8.64
CA PRO A 91 -12.06 -9.99 7.88
C PRO A 91 -11.00 -8.90 8.14
N ALA A 92 -10.04 -9.16 9.03
CA ALA A 92 -9.06 -8.17 9.51
C ALA A 92 -8.27 -7.48 8.38
N ASN A 93 -7.91 -8.21 7.31
CA ASN A 93 -7.25 -7.64 6.13
C ASN A 93 -7.98 -6.42 5.56
N TYR A 94 -9.28 -6.55 5.31
CA TYR A 94 -10.09 -5.48 4.71
C TYR A 94 -10.24 -4.28 5.64
N LEU A 95 -10.31 -4.51 6.95
CA LEU A 95 -10.41 -3.43 7.94
C LEU A 95 -9.09 -2.65 8.03
N LEU A 96 -7.96 -3.35 8.06
CA LEU A 96 -6.63 -2.72 8.04
C LEU A 96 -6.41 -1.90 6.77
N LEU A 97 -6.76 -2.47 5.61
CA LEU A 97 -6.69 -1.78 4.32
C LEU A 97 -7.60 -0.56 4.28
N PHE A 98 -8.83 -0.65 4.80
CA PHE A 98 -9.74 0.48 4.85
C PHE A 98 -9.22 1.59 5.77
N ALA A 99 -8.76 1.25 6.97
CA ALA A 99 -8.19 2.21 7.92
C ALA A 99 -6.96 2.92 7.35
N PHE A 100 -6.06 2.16 6.73
CA PHE A 100 -4.90 2.70 6.01
C PHE A 100 -5.34 3.66 4.90
N THR A 101 -6.26 3.24 4.02
CA THR A 101 -6.71 4.07 2.90
C THR A 101 -7.45 5.32 3.33
N ALA A 102 -8.29 5.24 4.38
CA ALA A 102 -9.00 6.40 4.90
C ALA A 102 -8.04 7.43 5.51
N ALA A 103 -7.07 6.97 6.31
CA ALA A 103 -6.02 7.83 6.86
C ALA A 103 -5.18 8.47 5.75
N GLU A 104 -4.82 7.71 4.72
CA GLU A 104 -4.08 8.21 3.58
C GLU A 104 -4.87 9.25 2.78
N GLY A 105 -6.18 9.03 2.59
CA GLY A 105 -7.07 10.00 1.97
C GLY A 105 -7.10 11.34 2.72
N VAL A 106 -7.08 11.30 4.07
CA VAL A 106 -6.97 12.50 4.89
C VAL A 106 -5.62 13.18 4.70
N ALA A 107 -4.52 12.44 4.81
CA ALA A 107 -3.17 12.98 4.62
C ALA A 107 -2.98 13.63 3.24
N ILE A 108 -3.39 12.93 2.17
CA ILE A 108 -3.35 13.44 0.80
C ILE A 108 -4.26 14.66 0.64
N GLY A 109 -5.43 14.70 1.29
CA GLY A 109 -6.32 15.86 1.25
C GLY A 109 -5.69 17.12 1.83
N PHE A 110 -5.04 17.01 2.99
CA PHE A 110 -4.30 18.12 3.60
C PHE A 110 -3.12 18.56 2.74
N LEU A 111 -2.34 17.62 2.18
CA LEU A 111 -1.24 17.93 1.27
C LEU A 111 -1.76 18.62 0.00
N SER A 112 -2.81 18.09 -0.61
CA SER A 112 -3.40 18.60 -1.86
C SER A 112 -3.95 20.02 -1.69
N ALA A 113 -4.43 20.39 -0.49
CA ALA A 113 -4.87 21.77 -0.22
C ALA A 113 -3.73 22.80 -0.25
N GLN A 114 -2.47 22.36 -0.09
CA GLN A 114 -1.28 23.21 -0.11
C GLN A 114 -0.67 23.37 -1.50
N TYR A 115 -0.99 22.46 -2.43
CA TYR A 115 -0.50 22.49 -3.82
C TYR A 115 -1.58 23.01 -4.79
N THR A 116 -1.16 23.39 -5.99
CA THR A 116 -2.10 23.82 -7.03
C THR A 116 -2.75 22.62 -7.71
N SER A 117 -4.02 22.76 -8.10
CA SER A 117 -4.76 21.69 -8.81
C SER A 117 -4.06 21.22 -10.09
N ALA A 118 -3.36 22.12 -10.78
CA ALA A 118 -2.59 21.79 -11.97
C ALA A 118 -1.41 20.85 -11.62
N SER A 119 -0.64 21.15 -10.58
CA SER A 119 0.47 20.29 -10.13
C SER A 119 -0.02 18.91 -9.71
N ILE A 120 -1.14 18.86 -9.00
CA ILE A 120 -1.75 17.60 -8.55
C ILE A 120 -2.21 16.76 -9.76
N LEU A 121 -2.83 17.39 -10.76
CA LEU A 121 -3.29 16.68 -11.96
C LEU A 121 -2.13 16.08 -12.76
N TRP A 122 -1.01 16.80 -12.88
CA TRP A 122 0.21 16.28 -13.50
C TRP A 122 0.79 15.09 -12.71
N ALA A 123 0.84 15.18 -11.38
CA ALA A 123 1.32 14.09 -10.54
C ALA A 123 0.46 12.82 -10.66
N VAL A 124 -0.87 12.97 -10.61
CA VAL A 124 -1.81 11.86 -10.79
C VAL A 124 -1.71 11.28 -12.21
N GLY A 125 -1.57 12.12 -13.23
CA GLY A 125 -1.41 11.68 -14.61
C GLY A 125 -0.14 10.85 -14.83
N LEU A 126 1.01 11.33 -14.35
CA LEU A 126 2.29 10.63 -14.49
C LEU A 126 2.33 9.31 -13.70
N THR A 127 1.83 9.31 -12.46
CA THR A 127 1.75 8.08 -11.65
C THR A 127 0.81 7.04 -12.28
N GLY A 128 -0.33 7.48 -12.84
CA GLY A 128 -1.25 6.63 -13.59
C GLY A 128 -0.59 6.01 -14.83
N ILE A 129 0.16 6.80 -15.61
CA ILE A 129 0.89 6.31 -16.78
C ILE A 129 1.92 5.25 -16.37
N ILE A 130 2.75 5.53 -15.37
CA ILE A 130 3.77 4.60 -14.88
C ILE A 130 3.12 3.30 -14.37
N PHE A 131 2.02 3.40 -13.61
CA PHE A 131 1.30 2.24 -13.09
C PHE A 131 0.72 1.37 -14.22
N LEU A 132 0.10 1.98 -15.23
CA LEU A 132 -0.44 1.26 -16.39
C LEU A 132 0.68 0.63 -17.22
N TRP A 133 1.80 1.33 -17.41
CA TRP A 133 2.98 0.82 -18.09
C TRP A 133 3.55 -0.41 -17.36
N MET A 134 3.71 -0.32 -16.04
CA MET A 134 4.17 -1.44 -15.21
C MET A 134 3.17 -2.60 -15.18
N THR A 135 1.87 -2.32 -15.18
CA THR A 135 0.82 -3.34 -15.26
C THR A 135 0.86 -4.08 -16.60
N ALA A 136 1.00 -3.35 -17.72
CA ALA A 136 1.13 -3.95 -19.04
C ALA A 136 2.42 -4.79 -19.16
N TYR A 137 3.52 -4.29 -18.59
CA TYR A 137 4.77 -5.03 -18.50
C TYR A 137 4.62 -6.31 -17.66
N ALA A 138 3.93 -6.25 -16.52
CA ALA A 138 3.69 -7.41 -15.66
C ALA A 138 2.89 -8.53 -16.34
N PHE A 139 2.00 -8.21 -17.30
CA PHE A 139 1.27 -9.22 -18.07
C PHE A 139 2.10 -9.88 -19.17
N THR A 140 3.15 -9.23 -19.65
CA THR A 140 3.98 -9.71 -20.77
C THR A 140 5.32 -10.28 -20.32
N THR A 141 5.79 -9.90 -19.13
CA THR A 141 7.10 -10.29 -18.61
C THR A 141 7.16 -11.78 -18.23
N LYS A 142 8.30 -12.40 -18.52
CA LYS A 142 8.65 -13.76 -18.10
C LYS A 142 9.79 -13.77 -17.08
N THR A 143 10.29 -12.59 -16.70
CA THR A 143 11.43 -12.43 -15.81
C THR A 143 11.02 -12.74 -14.37
N ASP A 144 11.78 -13.60 -13.70
CA ASP A 144 11.59 -13.90 -12.28
C ASP A 144 12.34 -12.87 -11.41
N PHE A 145 11.60 -12.08 -10.64
CA PHE A 145 12.16 -11.03 -9.77
C PHE A 145 12.52 -11.51 -8.36
N THR A 146 12.43 -12.82 -8.07
CA THR A 146 12.63 -13.40 -6.72
C THR A 146 13.98 -13.01 -6.07
N GLY A 147 15.03 -12.71 -6.85
CA GLY A 147 16.36 -12.32 -6.36
C GLY A 147 16.60 -10.82 -6.17
N TYR A 148 15.68 -9.94 -6.58
CA TYR A 148 15.93 -8.47 -6.57
C TYR A 148 15.64 -7.82 -5.20
N GLY A 149 15.19 -8.59 -4.22
CA GLY A 149 14.83 -8.11 -2.87
C GLY A 149 15.91 -7.26 -2.18
N PRO A 150 17.19 -7.70 -2.11
CA PRO A 150 18.25 -6.92 -1.46
C PRO A 150 18.51 -5.57 -2.13
N TYR A 151 18.41 -5.49 -3.46
CA TYR A 151 18.60 -4.24 -4.21
C TYR A 151 17.47 -3.24 -3.93
N LEU A 152 16.22 -3.73 -3.90
CA LEU A 152 15.06 -2.91 -3.54
C LEU A 152 15.13 -2.43 -2.08
N PHE A 153 15.60 -3.29 -1.16
CA PHE A 153 15.81 -2.91 0.23
C PHE A 153 16.88 -1.83 0.38
N ALA A 154 18.02 -1.97 -0.31
CA ALA A 154 19.07 -0.97 -0.31
C ALA A 154 18.56 0.37 -0.87
N ALA A 155 17.87 0.36 -2.01
CA ALA A 155 17.29 1.56 -2.62
C ALA A 155 16.26 2.24 -1.69
N LEU A 156 15.33 1.48 -1.11
CA LEU A 156 14.31 2.00 -0.19
C LEU A 156 14.95 2.58 1.08
N SER A 157 15.90 1.85 1.69
CA SER A 157 16.59 2.31 2.90
C SER A 157 17.34 3.63 2.68
N GLY A 158 18.02 3.79 1.53
CA GLY A 158 18.67 5.04 1.13
C GLY A 158 17.68 6.20 0.95
N MET A 159 16.53 5.96 0.30
CA MET A 159 15.49 6.97 0.16
C MET A 159 14.92 7.41 1.53
N CYS A 160 14.70 6.45 2.44
CA CYS A 160 14.21 6.73 3.79
C CYS A 160 15.22 7.51 4.63
N THR A 161 16.51 7.16 4.60
CA THR A 161 17.54 7.88 5.38
C THR A 161 17.77 9.30 4.86
N ILE A 162 17.72 9.51 3.54
CA ILE A 162 17.77 10.85 2.95
C ILE A 162 16.54 11.67 3.38
N GLY A 163 15.33 11.10 3.26
CA GLY A 163 14.10 11.78 3.66
C GLY A 163 14.06 12.15 5.14
N LEU A 164 14.45 11.23 6.03
CA LEU A 164 14.57 11.49 7.46
C LEU A 164 15.66 12.51 7.76
N GLY A 165 16.79 12.47 7.05
CA GLY A 165 17.87 13.44 7.18
C GLY A 165 17.40 14.87 6.87
N ILE A 166 16.67 15.06 5.76
CA ILE A 166 16.10 16.36 5.39
C ILE A 166 15.10 16.84 6.45
N PHE A 167 14.22 15.95 6.91
CA PHE A 167 13.26 16.28 7.97
C PHE A 167 13.95 16.75 9.26
N VAL A 168 15.01 16.06 9.68
CA VAL A 168 15.79 16.43 10.87
C VAL A 168 16.52 17.75 10.65
N MET A 169 17.12 18.00 9.49
CA MET A 169 17.77 19.28 9.17
C MET A 169 16.78 20.45 9.23
N GLN A 170 15.56 20.27 8.70
CA GLN A 170 14.48 21.25 8.80
C GLN A 170 14.05 21.51 10.25
N MET A 171 14.01 20.48 11.11
CA MET A 171 13.73 20.65 12.54
C MET A 171 14.78 21.47 13.28
N PHE A 172 16.06 21.33 12.90
CA PHE A 172 17.16 22.11 13.47
C PHE A 172 17.39 23.46 12.77
N GLY A 173 16.59 23.80 11.75
CA GLY A 173 16.66 25.08 11.05
C GLY A 173 17.95 25.29 10.25
N MET A 174 18.63 24.21 9.86
CA MET A 174 19.80 24.29 8.99
C MET A 174 19.31 24.25 7.54
N GLU A 175 19.33 25.41 6.87
CA GLU A 175 19.07 25.54 5.43
C GLU A 175 20.25 25.07 4.58
#